data_AF-A0A2D8SXZ4-F1
#
_entry.id   AF-A0A2D8SXZ4-F1
#
_cell.length_a   1.000
_cell.length_b   1.000
_cell.length_c   1.000
_cell.angle_alpha   90.00
_cell.angle_beta   90.00
_cell.angle_gamma   90.00
#
_symmetry.space_group_name_H-M   'P 1'
#
loop_
_entity.id
_entity.type
_entity.pdbx_description
1 polymer ?
#
loop_
_entity_poly.entity_id
_entity_poly.type
_entity_poly.pdbx_seq_one_letter_code
_entity_poly.pdbx_strand_id
1 'polypeptide(L)'
;MFKRILMIPREIPIFIATPFIGQGDITNIEWIDGRIELFEAVTVNSILHLLRNKNIHWLIFLGENPVEKVKNYAEENFSNIENIHLMKSRFGVENINNLAIDLSENDHYITTLIADDDAWNRDYIQMVDEQVELLFSQEDFHAGVSFSNGLEWLMADQVDLHFIEKSDFYILRKENLVEYHYPWLGCGFFVLQTKERPFRQLTAAHPTIPKKLAEENFSVHIANNPKRVWLYNRHQLSASSLCKSENPSIDLDLEQLEYEFGISAEKIRNWKNTPYSKLYTEKTQGVGILKTYTFPDLEDFVNIKNKVRYFCDDFLEIDLDEYNINDTCRVRIYDETEKMYLSLHVINHSTHRKLILHESFFNRNSKYKFDIQTKKEGNWSRIMPYQLVRFDRMEDGKNISPKFVYIDLDSLSVDHNNHLRIHIKSPESHQIHELKNHSCSLLGIDSNYIKNNKKTTFVVESKDGDIWKQISSGKIVELIHN
;
A
#
# COMPACT_ATOMS: atom_id res chain seq x y z
N MET A 1 30.16 47.01 6.36
CA MET A 1 29.96 45.69 5.71
C MET A 1 28.50 45.64 5.31
N PHE A 2 28.17 46.01 4.08
CA PHE A 2 26.78 46.01 3.61
C PHE A 2 26.37 44.55 3.38
N LYS A 3 25.44 44.02 4.19
CA LYS A 3 24.69 42.81 3.81
C LYS A 3 23.95 43.17 2.52
N ARG A 4 24.37 42.59 1.38
CA ARG A 4 23.54 42.57 0.18
C ARG A 4 22.21 41.96 0.61
N ILE A 5 21.16 42.75 0.58
CA ILE A 5 19.80 42.21 0.58
C ILE A 5 19.71 41.52 -0.78
N LEU A 6 19.94 40.21 -0.80
CA LEU A 6 19.61 39.38 -1.94
C LEU A 6 18.12 39.60 -2.18
N MET A 7 17.77 40.28 -3.28
CA MET A 7 16.40 40.28 -3.76
C MET A 7 16.09 38.83 -4.09
N ILE A 8 15.27 38.19 -3.26
CA ILE A 8 14.68 36.90 -3.57
C ILE A 8 13.90 37.11 -4.89
N PRO A 9 14.23 36.39 -5.97
CA PRO A 9 13.44 36.45 -7.20
C PRO A 9 11.99 36.18 -6.84
N ARG A 10 11.08 37.06 -7.27
CA ARG A 10 9.70 37.05 -6.75
C ARG A 10 8.96 35.76 -7.07
N GLU A 11 9.39 35.00 -8.08
CA GLU A 11 8.94 33.63 -8.42
C GLU A 11 10.07 32.92 -9.21
N ILE A 12 10.45 31.70 -8.81
CA ILE A 12 11.47 30.89 -9.52
C ILE A 12 10.76 29.99 -10.55
N PRO A 13 11.25 29.87 -11.80
CA PRO A 13 10.65 28.98 -12.77
C PRO A 13 10.71 27.51 -12.36
N ILE A 14 9.57 26.81 -12.45
CA ILE A 14 9.43 25.40 -12.08
C ILE A 14 9.09 24.59 -13.33
N PHE A 15 9.92 23.60 -13.63
CA PHE A 15 9.75 22.72 -14.78
C PHE A 15 9.33 21.32 -14.29
N ILE A 16 8.07 20.98 -14.54
CA ILE A 16 7.47 19.69 -14.23
C ILE A 16 7.62 18.79 -15.44
N ALA A 17 8.36 17.70 -15.33
CA ALA A 17 8.53 16.78 -16.44
C ALA A 17 7.74 15.49 -16.22
N THR A 18 6.94 15.13 -17.23
CA THR A 18 6.13 13.91 -17.24
C THR A 18 6.55 13.01 -18.40
N PRO A 19 7.07 11.79 -18.14
CA PRO A 19 7.21 10.78 -19.17
C PRO A 19 5.79 10.34 -19.59
N PHE A 20 5.31 10.85 -20.71
CA PHE A 20 3.93 10.64 -21.14
C PHE A 20 3.75 9.28 -21.81
N ILE A 21 2.64 8.62 -21.47
CA ILE A 21 1.99 7.47 -22.14
C ILE A 21 2.76 7.00 -23.38
N GLY A 22 3.47 5.87 -23.26
CA GLY A 22 4.10 5.24 -24.42
C GLY A 22 5.58 5.56 -24.65
N GLN A 23 6.26 6.16 -23.67
CA GLN A 23 7.73 6.23 -23.63
C GLN A 23 8.37 4.85 -23.90
N GLY A 24 9.00 4.72 -25.07
CA GLY A 24 9.80 3.53 -25.45
C GLY A 24 9.17 2.61 -26.50
N ASP A 25 8.65 3.17 -27.60
CA ASP A 25 8.17 2.42 -28.77
C ASP A 25 6.97 1.49 -28.45
N ILE A 26 6.13 1.88 -27.49
CA ILE A 26 4.93 1.11 -27.12
C ILE A 26 3.85 1.32 -28.19
N THR A 27 3.41 0.22 -28.80
CA THR A 27 2.42 0.23 -29.91
C THR A 27 1.08 -0.42 -29.57
N ASN A 28 0.91 -0.92 -28.35
CA ASN A 28 -0.33 -1.55 -27.90
C ASN A 28 -1.41 -0.47 -27.64
N ILE A 29 -2.37 -0.35 -28.55
CA ILE A 29 -3.43 0.68 -28.50
C ILE A 29 -4.33 0.52 -27.28
N GLU A 30 -4.67 -0.71 -26.89
CA GLU A 30 -5.55 -0.96 -25.73
C GLU A 30 -4.88 -0.51 -24.43
N TRP A 31 -3.58 -0.73 -24.29
CA TRP A 31 -2.83 -0.19 -23.16
C TRP A 31 -2.73 1.34 -23.19
N ILE A 32 -2.49 1.93 -24.36
CA ILE A 32 -2.46 3.39 -24.54
C ILE A 32 -3.78 4.01 -24.08
N ASP A 33 -4.91 3.40 -24.44
CA ASP A 33 -6.23 3.89 -24.04
C ASP A 33 -6.44 3.85 -22.54
N GLY A 34 -6.11 2.71 -21.90
CA GLY A 34 -6.17 2.59 -20.45
C GLY A 34 -5.27 3.59 -19.71
N ARG A 35 -4.09 3.90 -20.28
CA ARG A 35 -3.19 4.94 -19.73
C ARG A 35 -3.72 6.35 -19.95
N ILE A 36 -4.36 6.65 -21.09
CA ILE A 36 -4.97 7.96 -21.33
C ILE A 36 -6.08 8.20 -20.30
N GLU A 37 -6.98 7.23 -20.12
CA GLU A 37 -8.04 7.37 -19.11
C GLU A 37 -7.49 7.57 -17.70
N LEU A 38 -6.43 6.83 -17.34
CA LEU A 38 -5.78 6.95 -16.04
C LEU A 38 -5.10 8.31 -15.86
N PHE A 39 -4.37 8.79 -16.87
CA PHE A 39 -3.73 10.09 -16.88
C PHE A 39 -4.75 11.22 -16.70
N GLU A 40 -5.88 11.14 -17.39
CA GLU A 40 -6.99 12.08 -17.23
C GLU A 40 -7.64 12.02 -15.86
N ALA A 41 -7.76 10.81 -15.31
CA ALA A 41 -8.42 10.57 -14.04
C ALA A 41 -7.57 11.04 -12.86
N VAL A 42 -6.24 10.99 -12.96
CA VAL A 42 -5.34 11.22 -11.83
C VAL A 42 -4.47 12.46 -12.03
N THR A 43 -3.70 12.51 -13.12
CA THR A 43 -2.56 13.42 -13.28
C THR A 43 -2.95 14.77 -13.88
N VAL A 44 -3.80 14.77 -14.92
CA VAL A 44 -4.10 15.98 -15.72
C VAL A 44 -4.62 17.11 -14.84
N ASN A 45 -5.68 16.87 -14.09
CA ASN A 45 -6.30 17.90 -13.27
C ASN A 45 -5.40 18.33 -12.10
N SER A 46 -4.62 17.39 -11.55
CA SER A 46 -3.64 17.66 -10.51
C SER A 46 -2.61 18.70 -10.99
N ILE A 47 -2.02 18.50 -12.17
CA ILE A 47 -1.02 19.43 -12.71
C ILE A 47 -1.63 20.72 -13.26
N LEU A 48 -2.73 20.65 -14.01
CA LEU A 48 -3.39 21.84 -14.55
C LEU A 48 -3.81 22.82 -13.45
N HIS A 49 -4.16 22.34 -12.26
CA HIS A 49 -4.46 23.20 -11.12
C HIS A 49 -3.25 24.02 -10.66
N LEU A 50 -2.05 23.43 -10.73
CA LEU A 50 -0.79 24.07 -10.32
C LEU A 50 -0.34 25.13 -11.34
N LEU A 51 -0.61 24.94 -12.64
CA LEU A 51 -0.23 25.85 -13.73
C LEU A 51 -0.89 27.24 -13.71
N ARG A 52 -1.66 27.57 -12.67
CA ARG A 52 -2.19 28.92 -12.47
C ARG A 52 -1.10 29.97 -12.24
N ASN A 53 0.09 29.56 -11.80
CA ASN A 53 1.26 30.42 -11.74
C ASN A 53 1.98 30.44 -13.10
N LYS A 54 2.27 31.63 -13.61
CA LYS A 54 2.89 31.85 -14.93
C LYS A 54 4.31 31.30 -15.04
N ASN A 55 4.98 31.06 -13.92
CA ASN A 55 6.36 30.56 -13.88
C ASN A 55 6.46 29.02 -13.79
N ILE A 56 5.34 28.31 -13.90
CA ILE A 56 5.34 26.85 -13.90
C ILE A 56 5.14 26.37 -15.33
N HIS A 57 6.04 25.50 -15.79
CA HIS A 57 6.03 24.89 -17.09
C HIS A 57 5.85 23.38 -16.96
N TRP A 58 4.95 22.82 -17.76
CA TRP A 58 4.73 21.38 -17.84
C TRP A 58 5.31 20.81 -19.12
N LEU A 59 6.31 19.95 -18.99
CA LEU A 59 7.02 19.29 -20.07
C LEU A 59 6.46 17.87 -20.25
N ILE A 60 5.70 17.65 -21.32
CA ILE A 60 5.05 16.37 -21.62
C ILE A 60 5.87 15.63 -22.68
N PHE A 61 6.58 14.57 -22.27
CA PHE A 61 7.47 13.83 -23.17
C PHE A 61 6.76 12.67 -23.87
N LEU A 62 6.49 12.85 -25.17
CA LEU A 62 5.76 11.89 -26.02
C LEU A 62 6.65 10.73 -26.52
N GLY A 63 7.97 10.87 -26.46
CA GLY A 63 8.92 9.95 -27.09
C GLY A 63 9.39 10.43 -28.47
N GLU A 64 10.38 9.73 -29.05
CA GLU A 64 10.94 10.06 -30.37
C GLU A 64 9.97 9.76 -31.52
N ASN A 65 9.26 8.63 -31.44
CA ASN A 65 8.31 8.17 -32.45
C ASN A 65 6.97 7.81 -31.80
N PRO A 66 6.21 8.79 -31.25
CA PRO A 66 4.93 8.51 -30.62
C PRO A 66 3.93 7.93 -31.63
N VAL A 67 3.10 7.01 -31.18
CA VAL A 67 1.95 6.53 -31.96
C VAL A 67 1.00 7.70 -32.22
N GLU A 68 0.41 7.76 -33.42
CA GLU A 68 -0.44 8.89 -33.85
C GLU A 68 -1.58 9.19 -32.85
N LYS A 69 -2.13 8.16 -32.20
CA LYS A 69 -3.15 8.34 -31.15
C LYS A 69 -2.66 9.16 -29.96
N VAL A 70 -1.45 8.89 -29.46
CA VAL A 70 -0.83 9.63 -28.34
C VAL A 70 -0.54 11.06 -28.76
N LYS A 71 0.00 11.24 -29.98
CA LYS A 71 0.29 12.56 -30.54
C LYS A 71 -0.97 13.40 -30.70
N ASN A 72 -2.01 12.87 -31.35
CA ASN A 72 -3.27 13.58 -31.56
C ASN A 72 -3.92 13.95 -30.23
N TYR A 73 -3.97 13.01 -29.29
CA TYR A 73 -4.50 13.28 -27.95
C TYR A 73 -3.76 14.45 -27.27
N ALA A 74 -2.42 14.43 -27.29
CA ALA A 74 -1.63 15.49 -26.68
C ALA A 74 -1.79 16.84 -27.38
N GLU A 75 -1.78 16.85 -28.72
CA GLU A 75 -1.95 18.06 -29.53
C GLU A 75 -3.36 18.67 -29.35
N GLU A 76 -4.41 17.85 -29.34
CA GLU A 76 -5.80 18.31 -29.16
C GLU A 76 -6.05 18.91 -27.77
N ASN A 77 -5.47 18.33 -26.72
CA ASN A 77 -5.79 18.72 -25.34
C ASN A 77 -4.84 19.77 -24.74
N PHE A 78 -3.59 19.85 -25.21
CA PHE A 78 -2.57 20.64 -24.51
C PHE A 78 -1.83 21.68 -25.37
N SER A 79 -1.86 21.60 -26.71
CA SER A 79 -1.05 22.47 -27.58
C SER A 79 -1.37 23.97 -27.48
N ASN A 80 -2.61 24.31 -27.07
CA ASN A 80 -3.07 25.69 -26.97
C ASN A 80 -3.01 26.25 -25.54
N ILE A 81 -2.43 25.51 -24.60
CA ILE A 81 -2.31 25.94 -23.20
C ILE A 81 -0.92 26.56 -22.98
N GLU A 82 -0.91 27.81 -22.54
CA GLU A 82 0.32 28.51 -22.16
C GLU A 82 1.10 27.70 -21.12
N ASN A 83 2.43 27.66 -21.27
CA ASN A 83 3.36 26.91 -20.41
C ASN A 83 3.27 25.38 -20.45
N ILE A 84 2.50 24.77 -21.34
CA ILE A 84 2.61 23.34 -21.63
C ILE A 84 3.46 23.11 -22.88
N HIS A 85 4.45 22.23 -22.77
CA HIS A 85 5.43 21.96 -23.82
C HIS A 85 5.37 20.48 -24.21
N LEU A 86 4.93 20.23 -25.44
CA LEU A 86 4.88 18.88 -26.00
C LEU A 86 6.24 18.49 -26.59
N MET A 87 6.92 17.56 -25.94
CA MET A 87 8.28 17.15 -26.29
C MET A 87 8.26 15.88 -27.12
N LYS A 88 8.59 16.00 -28.42
CA LYS A 88 8.79 14.87 -29.35
C LYS A 88 10.18 14.25 -29.20
N SER A 89 10.53 13.91 -27.97
CA SER A 89 11.79 13.28 -27.60
C SER A 89 11.58 12.29 -26.45
N ARG A 90 12.53 11.36 -26.27
CA ARG A 90 12.54 10.50 -25.08
C ARG A 90 12.73 11.35 -23.83
N PHE A 91 12.09 10.92 -22.74
CA PHE A 91 12.31 11.53 -21.44
C PHE A 91 13.78 11.39 -21.06
N GLY A 92 14.42 12.52 -20.82
CA GLY A 92 15.86 12.58 -20.61
C GLY A 92 16.24 13.88 -19.94
N VAL A 93 17.15 13.78 -18.97
CA VAL A 93 17.62 14.92 -18.16
C VAL A 93 18.22 16.04 -19.01
N GLU A 94 18.89 15.71 -20.11
CA GLU A 94 19.43 16.70 -21.05
C GLU A 94 18.32 17.52 -21.70
N ASN A 95 17.25 16.88 -22.19
CA ASN A 95 16.12 17.56 -22.79
C ASN A 95 15.38 18.45 -21.79
N ILE A 96 15.25 18.01 -20.54
CA ILE A 96 14.64 18.79 -19.45
C ILE A 96 15.48 20.03 -19.17
N ASN A 97 16.80 19.86 -18.96
CA ASN A 97 17.68 20.96 -18.60
C ASN A 97 17.87 21.97 -19.74
N ASN A 98 18.04 21.51 -20.98
CA ASN A 98 18.18 22.41 -22.13
C ASN A 98 16.96 23.33 -22.24
N LEU A 99 15.75 22.75 -22.19
CA LEU A 99 14.53 23.54 -22.27
C LEU A 99 14.33 24.45 -21.05
N ALA A 100 14.64 23.97 -19.84
CA ALA A 100 14.56 24.78 -18.64
C ALA A 100 15.51 25.99 -18.69
N ILE A 101 16.74 25.80 -19.19
CA ILE A 101 17.74 26.85 -19.37
C ILE A 101 17.28 27.86 -20.43
N ASP A 102 16.70 27.39 -21.53
CA ASP A 102 16.23 28.23 -22.63
C ASP A 102 15.01 29.08 -22.23
N LEU A 103 14.08 28.51 -21.46
CA LEU A 103 12.84 29.18 -21.05
C LEU A 103 13.00 30.03 -19.79
N SER A 104 13.90 29.66 -18.88
CA SER A 104 14.05 30.40 -17.62
C SER A 104 14.64 31.79 -17.87
N GLU A 105 13.94 32.84 -17.44
CA GLU A 105 14.50 34.20 -17.45
C GLU A 105 15.54 34.41 -16.34
N ASN A 106 15.46 33.59 -15.29
CA ASN A 106 16.33 33.65 -14.11
C ASN A 106 17.47 32.64 -14.20
N ASP A 107 18.60 32.93 -13.53
CA ASP A 107 19.70 31.96 -13.41
C ASP A 107 19.29 30.72 -12.61
N HIS A 108 18.45 30.90 -11.60
CA HIS A 108 17.94 29.82 -10.75
C HIS A 108 16.64 29.27 -11.31
N TYR A 109 16.49 27.95 -11.27
CA TYR A 109 15.26 27.26 -11.68
C TYR A 109 15.12 25.93 -10.94
N ILE A 110 13.91 25.35 -11.02
CA ILE A 110 13.58 24.09 -10.38
C ILE A 110 13.20 23.08 -11.44
N THR A 111 13.69 21.85 -11.29
CA THR A 111 13.15 20.69 -12.03
C THR A 111 12.53 19.69 -11.07
N THR A 112 11.43 19.08 -11.52
CA THR A 112 10.74 18.01 -10.80
C THR A 112 10.14 17.02 -11.80
N LEU A 113 9.81 15.82 -11.34
CA LEU A 113 9.27 14.74 -12.14
C LEU A 113 7.96 14.24 -11.55
N ILE A 114 6.99 13.94 -12.40
CA ILE A 114 5.77 13.22 -12.01
C ILE A 114 5.46 12.15 -13.06
N ALA A 115 5.05 10.96 -12.62
CA ALA A 115 4.56 9.94 -13.55
C ALA A 115 3.19 10.33 -14.12
N ASP A 116 2.82 9.79 -15.28
CA ASP A 116 1.54 10.02 -15.93
C ASP A 116 0.35 9.34 -15.21
N ASP A 117 0.56 8.76 -14.03
CA ASP A 117 -0.45 8.16 -13.17
C ASP A 117 -0.38 8.64 -11.71
N ASP A 118 0.41 9.67 -11.43
CA ASP A 118 0.57 10.23 -10.07
C ASP A 118 -0.11 11.59 -9.94
N ALA A 119 -0.40 11.99 -8.70
CA ALA A 119 -0.93 13.31 -8.39
C ALA A 119 -0.13 13.99 -7.27
N TRP A 120 -0.13 15.31 -7.27
CA TRP A 120 0.44 16.12 -6.20
C TRP A 120 -0.66 16.86 -5.43
N ASN A 121 -0.35 17.21 -4.19
CA ASN A 121 -1.22 18.05 -3.38
C ASN A 121 -1.50 19.37 -4.12
N ARG A 122 -2.71 19.90 -4.03
CA ARG A 122 -3.05 21.21 -4.62
C ARG A 122 -2.16 22.36 -4.16
N ASP A 123 -1.58 22.23 -2.96
CA ASP A 123 -0.69 23.22 -2.37
C ASP A 123 0.80 22.92 -2.66
N TYR A 124 1.11 21.95 -3.53
CA TYR A 124 2.49 21.49 -3.80
C TYR A 124 3.46 22.63 -4.13
N ILE A 125 3.06 23.55 -5.01
CA ILE A 125 3.89 24.68 -5.42
C ILE A 125 4.17 25.61 -4.25
N GLN A 126 3.16 25.91 -3.41
CA GLN A 126 3.36 26.71 -2.21
C GLN A 126 4.39 26.04 -1.28
N MET A 127 4.32 24.72 -1.11
CA MET A 127 5.29 23.99 -0.30
C MET A 127 6.70 24.06 -0.90
N VAL A 128 6.83 23.99 -2.23
CA VAL A 128 8.12 24.17 -2.93
C VAL A 128 8.66 25.58 -2.67
N ASP A 129 7.84 26.61 -2.85
CA ASP A 129 8.24 28.00 -2.63
C ASP A 129 8.72 28.24 -1.19
N GLU A 130 8.00 27.72 -0.19
CA GLU A 130 8.41 27.79 1.22
C GLU A 130 9.79 27.14 1.47
N GLN A 131 10.08 26.01 0.82
CA GLN A 131 11.39 25.36 0.93
C GLN A 131 12.48 26.13 0.17
N VAL A 132 12.15 26.72 -0.98
CA VAL A 132 13.07 27.53 -1.78
C VAL A 132 13.46 28.80 -1.04
N GLU A 133 12.52 29.50 -0.41
CA GLU A 133 12.81 30.67 0.42
C GLU A 133 13.78 30.34 1.56
N LEU A 134 13.59 29.18 2.20
CA LEU A 134 14.49 28.68 3.24
C LEU A 134 15.90 28.43 2.68
N LEU A 135 16.01 27.73 1.55
CA LEU A 135 17.29 27.44 0.90
C LEU A 135 18.02 28.72 0.46
N PHE A 136 17.29 29.69 -0.11
CA PHE A 136 17.85 31.00 -0.48
C PHE A 136 18.38 31.76 0.74
N SER A 137 17.67 31.71 1.88
CA SER A 137 18.13 32.34 3.12
C SER A 137 19.42 31.72 3.68
N GLN A 138 19.71 30.49 3.28
CA GLN A 138 20.91 29.72 3.63
C GLN A 138 22.00 29.80 2.56
N GLU A 139 21.76 30.53 1.46
CA GLU A 139 22.65 30.60 0.29
C GLU A 139 22.91 29.23 -0.36
N ASP A 140 21.94 28.30 -0.28
CA ASP A 140 22.00 26.96 -0.87
C ASP A 140 21.19 26.88 -2.18
N PHE A 141 21.87 27.10 -3.30
CA PHE A 141 21.26 27.19 -4.64
C PHE A 141 21.34 25.89 -5.45
N HIS A 142 21.92 24.83 -4.89
CA HIS A 142 22.10 23.53 -5.53
C HIS A 142 21.65 22.44 -4.57
N ALA A 143 20.33 22.28 -4.48
CA ALA A 143 19.69 21.47 -3.46
C ALA A 143 18.63 20.55 -4.07
N GLY A 144 18.62 19.29 -3.64
CA GLY A 144 17.47 18.43 -3.81
C GLY A 144 16.65 18.36 -2.52
N VAL A 145 15.34 18.48 -2.64
CA VAL A 145 14.40 18.40 -1.52
C VAL A 145 13.32 17.37 -1.83
N SER A 146 13.10 16.43 -0.92
CA SER A 146 11.92 15.57 -0.91
C SER A 146 11.09 15.83 0.34
N PHE A 147 9.83 15.43 0.35
CA PHE A 147 8.95 15.63 1.51
C PHE A 147 8.79 14.33 2.30
N SER A 148 8.44 14.45 3.58
CA SER A 148 8.32 13.31 4.49
C SER A 148 7.01 12.52 4.37
N ASN A 149 6.01 13.09 3.70
CA ASN A 149 4.64 12.60 3.78
C ASN A 149 3.93 12.58 2.42
N GLY A 150 3.19 11.51 2.16
CA GLY A 150 2.45 11.25 0.93
C GLY A 150 1.60 10.00 1.07
N LEU A 151 0.89 9.63 0.00
CA LEU A 151 0.05 8.44 -0.08
C LEU A 151 0.57 7.50 -1.16
N GLU A 152 0.40 6.20 -0.96
CA GLU A 152 0.45 5.21 -2.04
C GLU A 152 -0.94 4.60 -2.19
N TRP A 153 -1.43 4.52 -3.43
CA TRP A 153 -2.78 4.07 -3.73
C TRP A 153 -2.78 2.93 -4.74
N LEU A 154 -3.37 1.81 -4.34
CA LEU A 154 -3.74 0.71 -5.21
C LEU A 154 -5.20 0.95 -5.59
N MET A 155 -5.45 1.56 -6.75
CA MET A 155 -6.79 2.02 -7.19
C MET A 155 -7.75 0.89 -7.62
N ALA A 156 -7.23 -0.31 -7.86
CA ALA A 156 -8.04 -1.48 -8.20
C ALA A 156 -7.41 -2.74 -7.60
N ASP A 157 -8.24 -3.78 -7.49
CA ASP A 157 -7.78 -5.11 -7.11
C ASP A 157 -6.62 -5.57 -8.03
N GLN A 158 -5.68 -6.36 -7.52
CA GLN A 158 -4.52 -6.87 -8.26
C GLN A 158 -4.15 -8.29 -7.89
N VAL A 159 -3.71 -9.08 -8.87
CA VAL A 159 -3.28 -10.48 -8.71
C VAL A 159 -1.76 -10.61 -8.75
N ASP A 160 -1.16 -11.18 -7.69
CA ASP A 160 0.30 -11.36 -7.58
C ASP A 160 0.81 -12.55 -8.41
N LEU A 161 1.06 -12.29 -9.70
CA LEU A 161 1.58 -13.28 -10.64
C LEU A 161 2.89 -13.92 -10.18
N HIS A 162 3.82 -13.12 -9.65
CA HIS A 162 5.10 -13.64 -9.20
C HIS A 162 4.93 -14.60 -8.03
N PHE A 163 3.97 -14.32 -7.15
CA PHE A 163 3.61 -15.24 -6.08
C PHE A 163 2.99 -16.52 -6.63
N ILE A 164 2.08 -16.42 -7.61
CA ILE A 164 1.48 -17.58 -8.30
C ILE A 164 2.59 -18.47 -8.88
N GLU A 165 3.50 -17.90 -9.67
CA GLU A 165 4.60 -18.64 -10.31
C GLU A 165 5.50 -19.37 -9.30
N LYS A 166 5.70 -18.77 -8.12
CA LYS A 166 6.59 -19.31 -7.08
C LYS A 166 5.96 -20.31 -6.14
N SER A 167 4.65 -20.19 -5.92
CA SER A 167 3.97 -20.91 -4.84
C SER A 167 2.79 -21.75 -5.29
N ASP A 168 2.43 -21.67 -6.58
CA ASP A 168 1.24 -22.30 -7.16
C ASP A 168 -0.04 -21.95 -6.37
N PHE A 169 -0.09 -20.68 -5.95
CA PHE A 169 -1.12 -20.17 -5.06
C PHE A 169 -1.57 -18.76 -5.45
N TYR A 170 -2.89 -18.56 -5.44
CA TYR A 170 -3.58 -17.39 -5.97
C TYR A 170 -3.83 -16.34 -4.88
N ILE A 171 -3.15 -15.19 -4.97
CA ILE A 171 -3.34 -14.06 -4.05
C ILE A 171 -4.00 -12.90 -4.78
N LEU A 172 -5.07 -12.37 -4.16
CA LEU A 172 -5.69 -11.11 -4.52
C LEU A 172 -5.33 -10.03 -3.51
N ARG A 173 -4.83 -8.89 -4.01
CA ARG A 173 -4.70 -7.64 -3.27
C ARG A 173 -5.89 -6.77 -3.61
N LYS A 174 -6.65 -6.36 -2.59
CA LYS A 174 -7.77 -5.45 -2.78
C LYS A 174 -7.28 -4.02 -2.91
N GLU A 175 -8.08 -3.18 -3.58
CA GLU A 175 -7.93 -1.73 -3.54
C GLU A 175 -7.60 -1.24 -2.12
N ASN A 176 -6.57 -0.41 -2.00
CA ASN A 176 -6.05 0.03 -0.70
C ASN A 176 -5.30 1.35 -0.86
N LEU A 177 -5.37 2.19 0.18
CA LEU A 177 -4.69 3.49 0.25
C LEU A 177 -3.94 3.54 1.58
N VAL A 178 -2.62 3.79 1.58
CA VAL A 178 -1.85 3.84 2.83
C VAL A 178 -0.94 5.07 2.88
N GLU A 179 -0.59 5.48 4.09
CA GLU A 179 0.41 6.52 4.30
C GLU A 179 1.78 6.04 3.83
N TYR A 180 2.51 6.95 3.17
CA TYR A 180 3.79 6.68 2.55
C TYR A 180 4.86 7.63 3.12
N HIS A 181 5.69 7.09 4.02
CA HIS A 181 6.71 7.86 4.76
C HIS A 181 8.13 7.52 4.31
N TYR A 182 8.33 7.25 3.03
CA TYR A 182 9.66 7.01 2.47
C TYR A 182 10.07 8.17 1.55
N PRO A 183 10.71 9.23 2.12
CA PRO A 183 11.30 10.31 1.34
C PRO A 183 12.17 9.73 0.22
N TRP A 184 12.15 10.37 -0.95
CA TRP A 184 12.92 9.98 -2.13
C TRP A 184 12.53 8.66 -2.82
N LEU A 185 11.61 7.86 -2.29
CA LEU A 185 11.06 6.73 -3.04
C LEU A 185 9.89 7.14 -3.96
N GLY A 186 9.14 8.18 -3.58
CA GLY A 186 8.06 8.77 -4.39
C GLY A 186 8.51 9.95 -5.26
N CYS A 187 7.68 10.33 -6.24
CA CYS A 187 7.88 11.47 -7.14
C CYS A 187 7.54 12.84 -6.52
N GLY A 188 7.52 12.95 -5.19
CA GLY A 188 7.31 14.22 -4.48
C GLY A 188 8.63 14.84 -4.08
N PHE A 189 9.47 15.18 -5.05
CA PHE A 189 10.74 15.87 -4.80
C PHE A 189 11.00 16.93 -5.86
N PHE A 190 11.86 17.90 -5.57
CA PHE A 190 12.33 18.87 -6.54
C PHE A 190 13.82 19.12 -6.42
N VAL A 191 14.44 19.64 -7.48
CA VAL A 191 15.85 20.04 -7.49
C VAL A 191 15.94 21.52 -7.85
N LEU A 192 16.41 22.32 -6.90
CA LEU A 192 16.82 23.70 -7.10
C LEU A 192 18.25 23.72 -7.66
N GLN A 193 18.45 24.46 -8.76
CA GLN A 193 19.72 24.51 -9.46
C GLN A 193 19.90 25.83 -10.22
N THR A 194 21.07 26.00 -10.85
CA THR A 194 21.39 27.16 -11.71
C THR A 194 21.69 26.74 -13.14
N LYS A 195 21.60 27.68 -14.09
CA LYS A 195 21.87 27.42 -15.52
C LYS A 195 23.28 26.89 -15.77
N GLU A 196 24.27 27.37 -15.00
CA GLU A 196 25.65 26.92 -15.15
C GLU A 196 25.91 25.52 -14.57
N ARG A 197 25.04 25.06 -13.67
CA ARG A 197 25.22 23.79 -12.94
C ARG A 197 23.90 23.01 -12.83
N PRO A 198 23.38 22.52 -13.96
CA PRO A 198 22.21 21.64 -13.97
C PRO A 198 22.55 20.26 -13.39
N PHE A 199 21.62 19.67 -12.66
CA PHE A 199 21.69 18.29 -12.17
C PHE A 199 21.49 17.31 -13.33
N ARG A 200 22.42 16.36 -13.50
CA ARG A 200 22.47 15.52 -14.71
C ARG A 200 21.90 14.11 -14.52
N GLN A 201 21.31 13.81 -13.38
CA GLN A 201 20.84 12.46 -13.03
C GLN A 201 19.38 12.45 -12.56
N LEU A 202 18.58 13.44 -12.99
CA LEU A 202 17.17 13.56 -12.61
C LEU A 202 16.35 12.30 -12.95
N THR A 203 16.72 11.57 -14.01
CA THR A 203 16.04 10.35 -14.46
C THR A 203 16.56 9.06 -13.82
N ALA A 204 17.44 9.14 -12.80
CA ALA A 204 17.87 7.97 -12.05
C ALA A 204 16.70 7.37 -11.24
N ALA A 205 16.79 6.09 -10.86
CA ALA A 205 15.77 5.47 -10.02
C ALA A 205 15.62 6.25 -8.71
N HIS A 206 14.38 6.56 -8.30
CA HIS A 206 14.11 7.47 -7.17
C HIS A 206 14.93 7.18 -5.89
N PRO A 207 15.07 5.91 -5.42
CA PRO A 207 15.86 5.60 -4.22
C PRO A 207 17.33 6.02 -4.31
N THR A 208 17.86 6.22 -5.53
CA THR A 208 19.25 6.57 -5.79
C THR A 208 19.47 8.07 -5.98
N ILE A 209 18.41 8.86 -6.14
CA ILE A 209 18.50 10.32 -6.37
C ILE A 209 19.31 11.03 -5.27
N PRO A 210 19.12 10.79 -3.96
CA PRO A 210 19.97 11.37 -2.91
C PRO A 210 21.46 11.15 -3.11
N LYS A 211 21.82 9.91 -3.48
CA LYS A 211 23.21 9.54 -3.74
C LYS A 211 23.75 10.30 -4.96
N LYS A 212 22.95 10.42 -6.02
CA LYS A 212 23.31 11.15 -7.25
C LYS A 212 23.48 12.65 -7.02
N LEU A 213 22.59 13.26 -6.25
CA LEU A 213 22.73 14.65 -5.82
C LEU A 213 24.05 14.88 -5.10
N ALA A 214 24.35 14.04 -4.09
CA ALA A 214 25.60 14.14 -3.35
C ALA A 214 26.86 13.92 -4.23
N GLU A 215 26.82 12.98 -5.18
CA GLU A 215 27.90 12.75 -6.17
C GLU A 215 28.17 13.99 -7.04
N GLU A 216 27.14 14.80 -7.33
CA GLU A 216 27.25 16.06 -8.07
C GLU A 216 27.40 17.30 -7.17
N ASN A 217 27.66 17.09 -5.87
CA ASN A 217 27.82 18.11 -4.82
C ASN A 217 26.57 18.98 -4.59
N PHE A 218 25.38 18.43 -4.79
CA PHE A 218 24.12 19.04 -4.35
C PHE A 218 23.85 18.66 -2.89
N SER A 219 23.26 19.59 -2.14
CA SER A 219 22.73 19.27 -0.81
C SER A 219 21.47 18.42 -0.93
N VAL A 220 21.19 17.62 0.10
CA VAL A 220 20.04 16.71 0.13
C VAL A 220 19.24 16.98 1.39
N HIS A 221 17.98 17.34 1.21
CA HIS A 221 17.08 17.75 2.28
C HIS A 221 15.80 16.93 2.31
N ILE A 222 15.21 16.82 3.50
CA ILE A 222 13.87 16.26 3.69
C ILE A 222 13.03 17.30 4.43
N ALA A 223 12.00 17.78 3.76
CA ALA A 223 11.04 18.71 4.34
C ALA A 223 9.96 17.95 5.11
N ASN A 224 9.90 18.17 6.43
CA ASN A 224 8.85 17.61 7.28
C ASN A 224 7.60 18.48 7.13
N ASN A 225 6.61 17.99 6.38
CA ASN A 225 5.36 18.71 6.12
C ASN A 225 4.19 17.98 6.81
N PRO A 226 3.29 18.69 7.53
CA PRO A 226 2.08 18.07 8.07
C PRO A 226 1.10 17.59 6.98
N LYS A 227 1.12 18.19 5.78
CA LYS A 227 0.28 17.80 4.65
C LYS A 227 0.93 16.69 3.82
N ARG A 228 0.11 15.86 3.17
CA ARG A 228 0.58 14.79 2.27
C ARG A 228 0.84 15.37 0.90
N VAL A 229 2.06 15.21 0.40
CA VAL A 229 2.56 16.01 -0.72
C VAL A 229 2.30 15.33 -2.07
N TRP A 230 2.25 14.01 -2.11
CA TRP A 230 2.00 13.23 -3.33
C TRP A 230 1.01 12.10 -3.09
N LEU A 231 0.37 11.67 -4.16
CA LEU A 231 -0.44 10.47 -4.27
C LEU A 231 0.18 9.58 -5.34
N TYR A 232 0.82 8.51 -4.90
CA TYR A 232 1.57 7.59 -5.75
C TYR A 232 0.68 6.43 -6.18
N ASN A 233 0.20 6.41 -7.43
CA ASN A 233 -0.70 5.36 -7.89
C ASN A 233 0.08 4.11 -8.31
N ARG A 234 -0.55 2.94 -8.16
CA ARG A 234 0.07 1.64 -8.39
C ARG A 234 -0.79 0.75 -9.24
N HIS A 235 -0.28 0.48 -10.43
CA HIS A 235 -0.90 -0.43 -11.40
C HIS A 235 -0.10 -1.71 -11.65
N GLN A 236 1.10 -1.85 -11.07
CA GLN A 236 1.97 -3.03 -11.23
C GLN A 236 2.53 -3.49 -9.88
N LEU A 237 2.39 -4.79 -9.58
CA LEU A 237 2.72 -5.38 -8.27
C LEU A 237 4.21 -5.57 -8.00
N SER A 238 5.03 -5.75 -9.05
CA SER A 238 6.42 -6.22 -8.91
C SER A 238 7.35 -5.24 -8.19
N ALA A 239 6.93 -3.98 -7.97
CA ALA A 239 7.70 -2.94 -7.31
C ALA A 239 6.96 -2.18 -6.18
N SER A 240 5.72 -2.53 -5.83
CA SER A 240 4.94 -1.73 -4.88
C SER A 240 5.29 -2.00 -3.42
N SER A 241 5.48 -0.93 -2.65
CA SER A 241 5.58 -0.94 -1.20
C SER A 241 4.22 -1.18 -0.53
N LEU A 242 3.08 -0.87 -1.17
CA LEU A 242 1.74 -1.29 -0.70
C LEU A 242 1.65 -2.80 -0.49
N CYS A 243 2.23 -3.58 -1.41
CA CYS A 243 2.31 -5.03 -1.30
C CYS A 243 3.10 -5.49 -0.07
N LYS A 244 3.94 -4.61 0.50
CA LYS A 244 4.80 -4.85 1.66
C LYS A 244 4.39 -4.02 2.89
N SER A 245 3.42 -3.12 2.74
CA SER A 245 3.13 -2.13 3.75
C SER A 245 2.55 -2.80 4.97
N GLU A 246 3.11 -2.43 6.12
CA GLU A 246 2.58 -2.74 7.43
C GLU A 246 1.51 -1.72 7.85
N ASN A 247 1.39 -0.62 7.11
CA ASN A 247 0.49 0.47 7.45
C ASN A 247 -0.98 0.06 7.20
N PRO A 248 -1.89 0.47 8.08
CA PRO A 248 -3.32 0.28 7.85
C PRO A 248 -3.77 1.07 6.62
N SER A 249 -4.89 0.63 6.04
CA SER A 249 -5.59 1.42 5.02
C SER A 249 -6.09 2.71 5.67
N ILE A 250 -5.97 3.81 4.96
CA ILE A 250 -6.62 5.06 5.31
C ILE A 250 -8.03 5.04 4.74
N ASP A 251 -9.01 5.48 5.52
CA ASP A 251 -10.38 5.69 5.08
C ASP A 251 -10.52 7.11 4.49
N LEU A 252 -10.04 7.29 3.25
CA LEU A 252 -10.32 8.49 2.46
C LEU A 252 -11.20 8.12 1.27
N ASP A 253 -12.28 8.88 1.07
CA ASP A 253 -13.11 8.75 -0.11
C ASP A 253 -12.52 9.51 -1.33
N LEU A 254 -13.13 9.29 -2.49
CA LEU A 254 -12.65 9.88 -3.74
C LEU A 254 -12.81 11.40 -3.76
N GLU A 255 -13.82 11.95 -3.09
CA GLU A 255 -14.05 13.39 -2.95
C GLU A 255 -12.94 14.06 -2.14
N GLN A 256 -12.51 13.43 -1.04
CA GLN A 256 -11.40 13.90 -0.23
C GLN A 256 -10.08 13.85 -1.01
N LEU A 257 -9.85 12.79 -1.78
CA LEU A 257 -8.68 12.69 -2.66
C LEU A 257 -8.73 13.71 -3.81
N GLU A 258 -9.90 13.95 -4.42
CA GLU A 258 -10.11 15.01 -5.43
C GLU A 258 -9.87 16.39 -4.85
N TYR A 259 -10.35 16.64 -3.63
CA TYR A 259 -10.03 17.86 -2.92
C TYR A 259 -8.52 17.96 -2.67
N GLU A 260 -7.87 16.96 -2.08
CA GLU A 260 -6.47 17.10 -1.69
C GLU A 260 -5.48 17.14 -2.86
N PHE A 261 -5.68 16.26 -3.86
CA PHE A 261 -4.72 16.02 -4.94
C PHE A 261 -5.18 16.50 -6.33
N GLY A 262 -6.44 16.94 -6.46
CA GLY A 262 -6.98 17.40 -7.74
C GLY A 262 -7.24 16.29 -8.75
N ILE A 263 -7.28 15.01 -8.33
CA ILE A 263 -7.75 13.90 -9.17
C ILE A 263 -9.22 14.11 -9.58
N SER A 264 -9.73 13.38 -10.58
CA SER A 264 -11.15 13.38 -10.95
C SER A 264 -11.88 12.20 -10.33
N ALA A 265 -12.67 12.45 -9.28
CA ALA A 265 -13.44 11.43 -8.59
C ALA A 265 -14.44 10.73 -9.54
N GLU A 266 -15.08 11.50 -10.43
CA GLU A 266 -16.00 10.99 -11.45
C GLU A 266 -15.30 10.04 -12.41
N LYS A 267 -14.17 10.46 -13.01
CA LYS A 267 -13.43 9.62 -13.96
C LYS A 267 -12.91 8.36 -13.30
N ILE A 268 -12.45 8.41 -12.06
CA ILE A 268 -12.00 7.23 -11.32
C ILE A 268 -13.13 6.23 -11.10
N ARG A 269 -14.32 6.70 -10.70
CA ARG A 269 -15.50 5.81 -10.56
C ARG A 269 -15.85 5.13 -11.88
N ASN A 270 -15.80 5.88 -12.97
CA ASN A 270 -16.09 5.36 -14.30
C ASN A 270 -14.98 4.42 -14.78
N TRP A 271 -13.71 4.73 -14.52
CA TRP A 271 -12.54 3.93 -14.88
C TRP A 271 -12.64 2.51 -14.30
N LYS A 272 -13.07 2.35 -13.04
CA LYS A 272 -13.30 1.02 -12.43
C LYS A 272 -14.31 0.14 -13.19
N ASN A 273 -15.13 0.73 -14.05
CA ASN A 273 -16.09 0.02 -14.89
C ASN A 273 -15.62 -0.16 -16.34
N THR A 274 -14.49 0.45 -16.74
CA THR A 274 -13.93 0.29 -18.09
C THR A 274 -13.19 -1.04 -18.19
N PRO A 275 -13.07 -1.63 -19.40
CA PRO A 275 -12.30 -2.85 -19.60
C PRO A 275 -10.83 -2.72 -19.14
N TYR A 276 -10.29 -1.51 -19.11
CA TYR A 276 -8.90 -1.24 -18.71
C TYR A 276 -8.65 -1.46 -17.21
N SER A 277 -9.65 -1.25 -16.35
CA SER A 277 -9.55 -1.61 -14.92
C SER A 277 -9.38 -3.11 -14.70
N LYS A 278 -9.78 -3.91 -15.69
CA LYS A 278 -9.63 -5.37 -15.73
C LYS A 278 -8.43 -5.80 -16.57
N LEU A 279 -7.49 -4.89 -16.84
CA LEU A 279 -6.24 -5.22 -17.50
C LEU A 279 -5.07 -4.80 -16.60
N TYR A 280 -4.12 -5.71 -16.41
CA TYR A 280 -2.77 -5.33 -15.95
C TYR A 280 -1.77 -5.55 -17.07
N THR A 281 -0.61 -4.92 -16.93
CA THR A 281 0.47 -5.03 -17.93
C THR A 281 1.78 -5.46 -17.32
N GLU A 282 2.48 -6.30 -18.09
CA GLU A 282 3.83 -6.70 -17.79
C GLU A 282 4.74 -6.24 -18.93
N LYS A 283 5.87 -5.64 -18.56
CA LYS A 283 6.91 -5.25 -19.51
C LYS A 283 7.85 -6.42 -19.76
N THR A 284 7.87 -6.89 -21.00
CA THR A 284 8.85 -7.89 -21.44
C THR A 284 10.25 -7.25 -21.41
N GLN A 285 11.20 -7.88 -20.70
CA GLN A 285 12.56 -7.34 -20.59
C GLN A 285 13.17 -7.10 -21.98
N GLY A 286 13.64 -5.87 -22.23
CA GLY A 286 14.50 -5.55 -23.38
C GLY A 286 13.83 -5.25 -24.73
N VAL A 287 12.49 -5.30 -24.86
CA VAL A 287 11.84 -5.15 -26.19
C VAL A 287 10.77 -4.05 -26.28
N GLY A 288 10.47 -3.31 -25.21
CA GLY A 288 9.41 -2.28 -25.22
C GLY A 288 7.98 -2.82 -25.41
N ILE A 289 7.81 -4.11 -25.71
CA ILE A 289 6.53 -4.79 -25.87
C ILE A 289 5.89 -4.99 -24.50
N LEU A 290 4.68 -4.48 -24.33
CA LEU A 290 3.82 -4.74 -23.18
C LEU A 290 2.84 -5.86 -23.51
N LYS A 291 2.80 -6.87 -22.64
CA LYS A 291 1.78 -7.91 -22.69
C LYS A 291 0.65 -7.53 -21.73
N THR A 292 -0.56 -7.44 -22.27
CA THR A 292 -1.77 -7.25 -21.49
C THR A 292 -2.27 -8.60 -21.00
N TYR A 293 -2.83 -8.59 -19.80
CA TYR A 293 -3.49 -9.75 -19.21
C TYR A 293 -4.82 -9.30 -18.64
N THR A 294 -5.86 -10.11 -18.86
CA THR A 294 -7.18 -9.88 -18.28
C THR A 294 -7.20 -10.34 -16.83
N PHE A 295 -7.86 -9.57 -15.98
CA PHE A 295 -8.16 -9.99 -14.62
C PHE A 295 -8.97 -11.28 -14.65
N PRO A 296 -8.50 -12.35 -13.99
CA PRO A 296 -9.24 -13.58 -13.90
C PRO A 296 -10.47 -13.40 -13.01
N ASP A 297 -11.32 -14.43 -12.96
CA ASP A 297 -12.30 -14.55 -11.89
C ASP A 297 -11.59 -14.54 -10.53
N LEU A 298 -12.04 -13.67 -9.64
CA LEU A 298 -11.41 -13.37 -8.37
C LEU A 298 -11.98 -14.23 -7.22
N GLU A 299 -13.06 -14.98 -7.47
CA GLU A 299 -13.76 -15.80 -6.47
C GLU A 299 -12.95 -16.97 -5.91
N ASP A 300 -11.84 -17.35 -6.55
CA ASP A 300 -10.96 -18.44 -6.06
C ASP A 300 -9.67 -17.93 -5.39
N PHE A 301 -9.47 -16.60 -5.35
CA PHE A 301 -8.24 -16.00 -4.84
C PHE A 301 -8.32 -15.73 -3.35
N VAL A 302 -7.21 -15.94 -2.64
CA VAL A 302 -7.13 -15.50 -1.24
C VAL A 302 -6.91 -14.00 -1.18
N ASN A 303 -7.88 -13.34 -0.57
CA ASN A 303 -7.92 -11.91 -0.34
C ASN A 303 -6.91 -11.51 0.73
N ILE A 304 -5.99 -10.60 0.41
CA ILE A 304 -5.00 -10.09 1.37
C ILE A 304 -4.97 -8.56 1.33
N LYS A 305 -5.87 -7.95 2.12
CA LYS A 305 -6.04 -6.49 2.20
C LYS A 305 -4.79 -5.77 2.74
N ASN A 306 -4.18 -6.29 3.80
CA ASN A 306 -2.96 -5.75 4.42
C ASN A 306 -2.04 -6.89 4.89
N LYS A 307 -0.83 -6.57 5.38
CA LYS A 307 0.12 -7.55 5.96
C LYS A 307 0.13 -7.55 7.49
N VAL A 308 -0.67 -6.69 8.12
CA VAL A 308 -0.72 -6.50 9.56
C VAL A 308 -2.16 -6.61 10.02
N ARG A 309 -2.37 -7.37 11.09
CA ARG A 309 -3.60 -7.39 11.88
C ARG A 309 -3.37 -6.70 13.22
N TYR A 310 -4.34 -5.89 13.59
CA TYR A 310 -4.34 -5.14 14.84
C TYR A 310 -5.33 -5.77 15.83
N PHE A 311 -5.07 -5.60 17.12
CA PHE A 311 -6.08 -5.90 18.14
C PHE A 311 -7.18 -4.83 18.11
N CYS A 312 -8.43 -5.27 18.24
CA CYS A 312 -9.62 -4.44 18.39
C CYS A 312 -10.28 -4.79 19.73
N ASP A 313 -10.47 -3.80 20.61
CA ASP A 313 -11.06 -3.99 21.95
C ASP A 313 -10.44 -5.17 22.73
N ASP A 314 -9.11 -5.28 22.69
CA ASP A 314 -8.31 -6.34 23.34
C ASP A 314 -8.40 -7.72 22.65
N PHE A 315 -8.96 -7.82 21.43
CA PHE A 315 -9.07 -9.06 20.67
C PHE A 315 -8.36 -9.01 19.30
N LEU A 316 -7.68 -10.10 18.96
CA LEU A 316 -7.26 -10.40 17.60
C LEU A 316 -8.38 -11.20 16.92
N GLU A 317 -8.99 -10.61 15.90
CA GLU A 317 -9.96 -11.28 15.03
C GLU A 317 -9.31 -11.69 13.70
N ILE A 318 -9.45 -12.97 13.36
CA ILE A 318 -9.04 -13.54 12.07
C ILE A 318 -10.30 -14.11 11.41
N ASP A 319 -10.90 -13.31 10.54
CA ASP A 319 -12.06 -13.68 9.75
C ASP A 319 -11.63 -14.37 8.44
N LEU A 320 -11.91 -15.67 8.31
CA LEU A 320 -11.55 -16.47 7.15
C LEU A 320 -12.33 -16.08 5.89
N ASP A 321 -13.50 -15.45 6.04
CA ASP A 321 -14.27 -14.90 4.91
C ASP A 321 -13.51 -13.75 4.25
N GLU A 322 -12.80 -12.95 5.04
CA GLU A 322 -11.96 -11.88 4.50
C GLU A 322 -10.81 -12.40 3.63
N TYR A 323 -10.46 -13.68 3.78
CA TYR A 323 -9.44 -14.36 2.99
C TYR A 323 -10.06 -15.23 1.90
N ASN A 324 -11.39 -15.32 1.80
CA ASN A 324 -12.08 -16.18 0.84
C ASN A 324 -11.69 -17.67 0.96
N ILE A 325 -11.54 -18.15 2.21
CA ILE A 325 -11.18 -19.53 2.51
C ILE A 325 -12.45 -20.29 2.90
N ASN A 326 -12.90 -21.17 2.00
CA ASN A 326 -14.15 -21.93 2.15
C ASN A 326 -13.95 -23.39 2.60
N ASP A 327 -12.70 -23.85 2.65
CA ASP A 327 -12.33 -25.21 3.02
C ASP A 327 -11.83 -25.31 4.47
N THR A 328 -11.73 -26.55 4.96
CA THR A 328 -11.04 -26.84 6.23
C THR A 328 -9.64 -26.21 6.22
N CYS A 329 -9.41 -25.34 7.20
CA CYS A 329 -8.16 -24.60 7.29
C CYS A 329 -7.51 -24.73 8.66
N ARG A 330 -6.24 -24.34 8.70
CA ARG A 330 -5.43 -24.31 9.90
C ARG A 330 -4.75 -22.96 10.00
N VAL A 331 -5.08 -22.21 11.04
CA VAL A 331 -4.43 -20.96 11.41
C VAL A 331 -3.31 -21.28 12.40
N ARG A 332 -2.10 -20.80 12.16
CA ARG A 332 -0.98 -20.95 13.11
C ARG A 332 -0.48 -19.60 13.54
N ILE A 333 -0.27 -19.43 14.83
CA ILE A 333 0.29 -18.22 15.42
C ILE A 333 1.70 -18.52 15.91
N TYR A 334 2.61 -17.64 15.54
CA TYR A 334 4.04 -17.77 15.80
C TYR A 334 4.53 -16.56 16.58
N ASP A 335 5.23 -16.81 17.69
CA ASP A 335 6.01 -15.82 18.42
C ASP A 335 7.38 -15.69 17.72
N GLU A 336 7.61 -14.56 17.07
CA GLU A 336 8.86 -14.26 16.38
C GLU A 336 10.01 -13.94 17.35
N THR A 337 9.70 -13.44 18.54
CA THR A 337 10.70 -13.13 19.56
C THR A 337 11.28 -14.44 20.13
N GLU A 338 10.41 -15.34 20.56
CA GLU A 338 10.77 -16.64 21.14
C GLU A 338 11.05 -17.72 20.07
N LYS A 339 10.83 -17.38 18.79
CA LYS A 339 10.99 -18.25 17.62
C LYS A 339 10.22 -19.57 17.70
N MET A 340 9.04 -19.56 18.32
CA MET A 340 8.23 -20.76 18.55
C MET A 340 6.77 -20.58 18.15
N TYR A 341 6.09 -21.70 17.89
CA TYR A 341 4.63 -21.69 17.71
C TYR A 341 3.94 -21.45 19.04
N LEU A 342 3.12 -20.41 19.10
CA LEU A 342 2.27 -20.09 20.24
C LEU A 342 1.03 -20.98 20.23
N SER A 343 0.30 -20.98 19.11
CA SER A 343 -0.94 -21.73 18.99
C SER A 343 -1.22 -22.21 17.57
N LEU A 344 -2.09 -23.21 17.48
CA LEU A 344 -2.57 -23.79 16.24
C LEU A 344 -4.07 -24.03 16.35
N HIS A 345 -4.81 -23.57 15.35
CA HIS A 345 -6.26 -23.63 15.33
C HIS A 345 -6.72 -24.31 14.05
N VAL A 346 -7.37 -25.47 14.17
CA VAL A 346 -8.00 -26.16 13.04
C VAL A 346 -9.48 -25.85 13.04
N ILE A 347 -9.98 -25.35 11.91
CA ILE A 347 -11.35 -24.88 11.76
C ILE A 347 -12.01 -25.70 10.63
N ASN A 348 -12.95 -26.57 10.99
CA ASN A 348 -13.72 -27.41 10.07
C ASN A 348 -15.14 -26.82 9.86
N HIS A 349 -15.58 -26.68 8.59
CA HIS A 349 -16.82 -25.99 8.15
C HIS A 349 -18.15 -26.66 8.59
N SER A 350 -19.26 -25.93 8.83
CA SER A 350 -20.07 -25.20 7.82
C SER A 350 -20.57 -23.78 8.13
N THR A 351 -20.55 -23.27 9.38
CA THR A 351 -21.23 -21.98 9.71
C THR A 351 -20.39 -20.92 10.42
N HIS A 352 -19.19 -21.27 10.93
CA HIS A 352 -18.36 -20.36 11.72
C HIS A 352 -16.94 -20.19 11.19
N ARG A 353 -16.64 -18.98 10.71
CA ARG A 353 -15.46 -18.67 9.90
C ARG A 353 -14.50 -17.66 10.57
N LYS A 354 -14.65 -17.41 11.87
CA LYS A 354 -13.82 -16.46 12.63
C LYS A 354 -13.03 -17.16 13.73
N LEU A 355 -11.75 -16.84 13.86
CA LEU A 355 -10.92 -17.14 15.02
C LEU A 355 -10.72 -15.86 15.82
N ILE A 356 -10.95 -15.91 17.12
CA ILE A 356 -10.92 -14.74 17.99
C ILE A 356 -10.09 -15.08 19.21
N LEU A 357 -9.09 -14.26 19.49
CA LEU A 357 -8.13 -14.49 20.57
C LEU A 357 -7.97 -13.22 21.38
N HIS A 358 -8.16 -13.33 22.70
CA HIS A 358 -7.94 -12.21 23.61
C HIS A 358 -6.44 -11.88 23.72
N GLU A 359 -6.09 -10.63 23.99
CA GLU A 359 -4.71 -10.19 24.09
C GLU A 359 -3.92 -10.90 25.20
N SER A 360 -4.60 -11.49 26.20
CA SER A 360 -3.96 -12.30 27.25
C SER A 360 -3.27 -13.56 26.72
N PHE A 361 -3.55 -13.98 25.48
CA PHE A 361 -2.78 -15.03 24.80
C PHE A 361 -1.36 -14.59 24.44
N PHE A 362 -1.08 -13.29 24.48
CA PHE A 362 0.10 -12.72 23.86
C PHE A 362 0.89 -11.90 24.89
N ASN A 363 2.21 -12.02 24.85
CA ASN A 363 3.12 -11.14 25.58
C ASN A 363 3.26 -9.83 24.79
N ARG A 364 2.82 -8.70 25.35
CA ARG A 364 2.89 -7.38 24.68
C ARG A 364 4.30 -6.96 24.26
N ASN A 365 5.35 -7.55 24.85
CA ASN A 365 6.74 -7.30 24.49
C ASN A 365 7.27 -8.20 23.36
N SER A 366 6.49 -9.19 22.92
CA SER A 366 6.83 -10.10 21.83
C SER A 366 6.28 -9.63 20.49
N LYS A 367 6.88 -10.11 19.39
CA LYS A 367 6.38 -9.92 18.03
C LYS A 367 5.67 -11.17 17.56
N TYR A 368 4.50 -11.01 16.98
CA TYR A 368 3.68 -12.13 16.54
C TYR A 368 3.36 -12.06 15.05
N LYS A 369 3.17 -13.23 14.45
CA LYS A 369 2.62 -13.37 13.10
C LYS A 369 1.78 -14.63 12.99
N PHE A 370 0.90 -14.68 12.01
CA PHE A 370 0.16 -15.89 11.67
C PHE A 370 0.20 -16.20 10.19
N ASP A 371 -0.06 -17.47 9.87
CA ASP A 371 -0.39 -17.92 8.52
C ASP A 371 -1.62 -18.80 8.52
N ILE A 372 -2.22 -18.95 7.33
CA ILE A 372 -3.32 -19.88 7.10
C ILE A 372 -2.84 -20.98 6.16
N GLN A 373 -3.28 -22.20 6.45
CA GLN A 373 -2.94 -23.39 5.70
C GLN A 373 -4.20 -24.18 5.35
N THR A 374 -4.19 -24.84 4.20
CA THR A 374 -5.24 -25.81 3.83
C THR A 374 -4.62 -27.18 3.64
N LYS A 375 -5.47 -28.21 3.69
CA LYS A 375 -5.03 -29.58 3.53
C LYS A 375 -5.04 -29.95 2.04
N LYS A 376 -3.86 -30.06 1.42
CA LYS A 376 -3.67 -30.55 0.05
C LYS A 376 -2.98 -31.92 0.11
N GLU A 377 -3.58 -32.94 -0.51
CA GLU A 377 -3.01 -34.30 -0.61
C GLU A 377 -2.60 -34.90 0.76
N GLY A 378 -3.38 -34.62 1.80
CA GLY A 378 -3.09 -35.09 3.16
C GLY A 378 -2.12 -34.21 3.96
N ASN A 379 -1.40 -33.29 3.31
CA ASN A 379 -0.44 -32.38 3.93
C ASN A 379 -1.02 -30.98 4.12
N TRP A 380 -0.57 -30.28 5.16
CA TRP A 380 -0.95 -28.89 5.40
C TRP A 380 0.02 -27.95 4.68
N SER A 381 -0.50 -27.23 3.70
CA SER A 381 0.28 -26.29 2.88
C SER A 381 -0.17 -24.87 3.18
N ARG A 382 0.80 -23.96 3.35
CA ARG A 382 0.53 -22.54 3.56
C ARG A 382 -0.08 -21.93 2.30
N ILE A 383 -1.15 -21.15 2.48
CA ILE A 383 -1.94 -20.55 1.39
C ILE A 383 -1.94 -19.01 1.44
N MET A 384 -0.95 -18.41 2.11
CA MET A 384 -0.74 -16.96 2.09
C MET A 384 0.61 -16.61 2.71
N PRO A 385 1.17 -15.40 2.46
CA PRO A 385 2.29 -14.87 3.24
C PRO A 385 1.89 -14.68 4.70
N TYR A 386 2.88 -14.60 5.58
CA TYR A 386 2.62 -14.29 6.99
C TYR A 386 1.97 -12.90 7.14
N GLN A 387 1.05 -12.83 8.09
CA GLN A 387 0.43 -11.60 8.58
C GLN A 387 1.03 -11.30 9.95
N LEU A 388 1.57 -10.10 10.13
CA LEU A 388 2.05 -9.65 11.43
C LEU A 388 0.88 -9.29 12.33
N VAL A 389 1.08 -9.38 13.63
CA VAL A 389 0.09 -9.02 14.65
C VAL A 389 0.65 -7.89 15.51
N ARG A 390 -0.11 -6.81 15.68
CA ARG A 390 0.29 -5.61 16.44
C ARG A 390 -0.76 -5.26 17.49
N PHE A 391 -0.30 -4.88 18.68
CA PHE A 391 -1.15 -4.44 19.80
C PHE A 391 -1.58 -2.96 19.71
N ASP A 392 -1.14 -2.26 18.67
CA ASP A 392 -1.54 -0.88 18.44
C ASP A 392 -3.06 -0.84 18.22
N ARG A 393 -3.77 0.02 18.96
CA ARG A 393 -5.21 0.23 18.77
C ARG A 393 -5.41 1.16 17.58
N MET A 394 -6.28 0.82 16.62
CA MET A 394 -6.70 1.78 15.62
C MET A 394 -7.46 2.92 16.32
N GLU A 395 -7.06 4.18 16.09
CA GLU A 395 -7.80 5.35 16.60
C GLU A 395 -9.20 5.46 15.98
N ASP A 396 -9.44 4.74 14.88
CA ASP A 396 -10.66 4.83 14.09
C ASP A 396 -11.77 3.89 14.60
N GLY A 397 -12.34 4.27 15.74
CA GLY A 397 -13.78 4.49 15.93
C GLY A 397 -14.82 3.41 15.60
N LYS A 398 -14.48 2.22 15.13
CA LYS A 398 -15.43 1.09 15.06
C LYS A 398 -15.28 0.25 16.30
N ASN A 399 -15.89 0.72 17.39
CA ASN A 399 -16.32 -0.10 18.53
C ASN A 399 -17.34 -1.13 18.02
N ILE A 400 -16.85 -2.13 17.29
CA ILE A 400 -17.58 -3.38 17.16
C ILE A 400 -17.24 -4.07 18.47
N SER A 401 -17.98 -3.78 19.55
CA SER A 401 -17.95 -4.62 20.75
C SER A 401 -18.66 -5.90 20.35
N PRO A 402 -17.94 -6.97 19.99
CA PRO A 402 -18.60 -8.17 19.59
C PRO A 402 -19.03 -8.81 20.91
N LYS A 403 -20.28 -9.24 21.00
CA LYS A 403 -20.69 -10.01 22.18
C LYS A 403 -19.91 -11.32 22.12
N PHE A 404 -18.92 -11.46 22.98
CA PHE A 404 -18.12 -12.67 23.10
C PHE A 404 -18.53 -13.46 24.32
N VAL A 405 -18.22 -14.74 24.27
CA VAL A 405 -18.30 -15.67 25.39
C VAL A 405 -16.90 -16.18 25.63
N TYR A 406 -16.51 -16.25 26.90
CA TYR A 406 -15.17 -16.67 27.28
C TYR A 406 -15.22 -18.05 27.89
N ILE A 407 -14.24 -18.88 27.54
CA ILE A 407 -13.87 -20.04 28.34
C ILE A 407 -12.77 -19.58 29.29
N ASP A 408 -13.08 -19.53 30.57
CA ASP A 408 -12.09 -19.33 31.64
C ASP A 408 -11.28 -20.62 31.82
N LEU A 409 -10.03 -20.59 31.38
CA LEU A 409 -9.07 -21.69 31.48
C LEU A 409 -8.51 -21.85 32.89
N ASP A 410 -8.49 -20.78 33.69
CA ASP A 410 -8.03 -20.85 35.09
C ASP A 410 -9.01 -21.68 35.93
N SER A 411 -10.30 -21.61 35.59
CA SER A 411 -11.35 -22.43 36.21
C SER A 411 -11.15 -23.95 36.00
N LEU A 412 -10.36 -24.35 34.99
CA LEU A 412 -10.16 -25.74 34.60
C LEU A 412 -9.04 -26.45 35.39
N SER A 413 -8.43 -25.80 36.38
CA SER A 413 -7.39 -26.38 37.26
C SER A 413 -6.22 -27.02 36.50
N VAL A 414 -5.80 -26.40 35.41
CA VAL A 414 -4.73 -26.90 34.54
C VAL A 414 -3.39 -26.27 34.94
N ASP A 415 -2.30 -27.05 34.93
CA ASP A 415 -0.96 -26.49 34.99
C ASP A 415 -0.66 -25.69 33.71
N HIS A 416 -0.43 -24.39 33.87
CA HIS A 416 -0.09 -23.43 32.81
C HIS A 416 1.13 -23.81 31.95
N ASN A 417 1.98 -24.74 32.43
CA ASN A 417 3.12 -25.23 31.68
C ASN A 417 2.79 -26.38 30.70
N ASN A 418 1.59 -26.95 30.77
CA ASN A 418 1.21 -28.06 29.90
C ASN A 418 0.67 -27.60 28.54
N HIS A 419 0.88 -28.42 27.51
CA HIS A 419 0.28 -28.20 26.20
C HIS A 419 -1.20 -28.59 26.26
N LEU A 420 -2.10 -27.67 25.91
CA LEU A 420 -3.54 -27.91 25.92
C LEU A 420 -4.09 -28.10 24.51
N ARG A 421 -5.14 -28.91 24.41
CA ARG A 421 -5.99 -29.00 23.23
C ARG A 421 -7.44 -28.85 23.65
N ILE A 422 -8.13 -27.88 23.07
CA ILE A 422 -9.54 -27.62 23.32
C ILE A 422 -10.31 -27.94 22.05
N HIS A 423 -11.22 -28.90 22.13
CA HIS A 423 -12.18 -29.21 21.09
C HIS A 423 -13.48 -28.49 21.40
N ILE A 424 -13.96 -27.68 20.47
CA ILE A 424 -15.30 -27.08 20.53
C ILE A 424 -16.10 -27.70 19.39
N LYS A 425 -17.18 -28.39 19.73
CA LYS A 425 -17.98 -29.17 18.77
C LYS A 425 -19.42 -28.71 18.80
N SER A 426 -19.95 -28.36 17.63
CA SER A 426 -21.38 -28.25 17.39
C SER A 426 -21.84 -29.31 16.38
N PRO A 427 -23.15 -29.49 16.16
CA PRO A 427 -23.64 -30.36 15.09
C PRO A 427 -23.11 -30.00 13.69
N GLU A 428 -22.75 -28.73 13.49
CA GLU A 428 -22.40 -28.15 12.19
C GLU A 428 -20.92 -27.81 12.06
N SER A 429 -20.13 -27.93 13.12
CA SER A 429 -18.73 -27.49 13.08
C SER A 429 -17.88 -28.14 14.17
N HIS A 430 -16.57 -28.19 13.92
CA HIS A 430 -15.61 -28.64 14.89
C HIS A 430 -14.36 -27.76 14.83
N GLN A 431 -14.07 -27.08 15.93
CA GLN A 431 -12.85 -26.30 16.11
C GLN A 431 -11.91 -27.02 17.09
N ILE A 432 -10.62 -26.98 16.79
CA ILE A 432 -9.56 -27.52 17.65
C ILE A 432 -8.55 -26.42 17.90
N HIS A 433 -8.32 -26.07 19.16
CA HIS A 433 -7.35 -25.06 19.60
C HIS A 433 -6.23 -25.78 20.35
N GLU A 434 -5.04 -25.83 19.79
CA GLU A 434 -3.83 -26.33 20.45
C GLU A 434 -3.00 -25.15 20.98
N LEU A 435 -2.75 -25.12 22.30
CA LEU A 435 -2.11 -24.03 23.02
C LEU A 435 -0.81 -24.52 23.68
N LYS A 436 0.35 -24.00 23.26
CA LYS A 436 1.65 -24.38 23.82
C LYS A 436 2.11 -23.36 24.86
N ASN A 437 2.59 -23.82 26.02
CA ASN A 437 3.13 -22.97 27.10
C ASN A 437 2.17 -21.81 27.43
N HIS A 438 0.97 -22.13 27.92
CA HIS A 438 -0.13 -21.18 27.99
C HIS A 438 -0.08 -20.35 29.29
N SER A 439 0.26 -19.06 29.17
CA SER A 439 0.09 -18.07 30.26
C SER A 439 -1.33 -17.48 30.30
N CYS A 440 -2.30 -18.13 29.65
CA CYS A 440 -3.61 -17.56 29.32
C CYS A 440 -4.71 -18.06 30.25
N SER A 441 -5.58 -17.13 30.65
CA SER A 441 -6.78 -17.38 31.44
C SER A 441 -8.08 -17.44 30.63
N LEU A 442 -8.15 -16.89 29.40
CA LEU A 442 -9.42 -16.73 28.68
C LEU A 442 -9.31 -17.08 27.19
N LEU A 443 -10.13 -18.02 26.69
CA LEU A 443 -10.36 -18.26 25.25
C LEU A 443 -11.69 -17.64 24.80
N GLY A 444 -11.64 -16.66 23.90
CA GLY A 444 -12.83 -16.01 23.34
C GLY A 444 -13.49 -16.88 22.27
N ILE A 445 -14.82 -16.92 22.30
CA ILE A 445 -15.67 -17.60 21.31
C ILE A 445 -16.77 -16.63 20.90
N ASP A 446 -17.02 -16.52 19.60
CA ASP A 446 -18.11 -15.70 19.06
C ASP A 446 -19.46 -16.09 19.70
N SER A 447 -20.16 -15.16 20.36
CA SER A 447 -21.45 -15.49 20.98
C SER A 447 -22.53 -15.89 19.98
N ASN A 448 -22.43 -15.44 18.72
CA ASN A 448 -23.36 -15.84 17.67
C ASN A 448 -23.20 -17.34 17.36
N TYR A 449 -21.99 -17.88 17.48
CA TYR A 449 -21.75 -19.33 17.39
C TYR A 449 -22.59 -20.10 18.38
N ILE A 450 -22.49 -19.69 19.64
CA ILE A 450 -23.10 -20.37 20.78
C ILE A 450 -24.62 -20.21 20.73
N LYS A 451 -25.11 -19.01 20.38
CA LYS A 451 -26.55 -18.75 20.21
C LYS A 451 -27.18 -19.62 19.13
N ASN A 452 -26.50 -19.76 17.99
CA ASN A 452 -27.00 -20.54 16.87
C ASN A 452 -26.80 -22.05 17.09
N ASN A 453 -25.85 -22.45 17.95
CA ASN A 453 -25.53 -23.83 18.24
C ASN A 453 -25.74 -24.18 19.73
N LYS A 454 -27.00 -24.21 20.18
CA LYS A 454 -27.36 -24.53 21.58
C LYS A 454 -26.88 -25.91 22.09
N LYS A 455 -26.38 -26.77 21.19
CA LYS A 455 -25.81 -28.09 21.50
C LYS A 455 -24.27 -28.09 21.52
N THR A 456 -23.62 -26.93 21.46
CA THR A 456 -22.16 -26.86 21.46
C THR A 456 -21.58 -27.42 22.75
N THR A 457 -20.67 -28.38 22.61
CA THR A 457 -19.91 -28.99 23.70
C THR A 457 -18.45 -28.62 23.58
N PHE A 458 -17.73 -28.75 24.69
CA PHE A 458 -16.28 -28.63 24.72
C PHE A 458 -15.64 -29.87 25.32
N VAL A 459 -14.41 -30.17 24.90
CA VAL A 459 -13.52 -31.15 25.52
C VAL A 459 -12.15 -30.51 25.63
N VAL A 460 -11.55 -30.51 26.82
CA VAL A 460 -10.19 -30.04 27.05
C VAL A 460 -9.30 -31.25 27.35
N GLU A 461 -8.21 -31.35 26.61
CA GLU A 461 -7.16 -32.33 26.77
C GLU A 461 -5.86 -31.64 27.17
N SER A 462 -5.10 -32.25 28.07
CA SER A 462 -3.74 -31.84 28.41
C SER A 462 -2.74 -32.88 27.91
N LYS A 463 -1.60 -32.42 27.38
CA LYS A 463 -0.54 -33.31 26.91
C LYS A 463 0.40 -33.65 28.05
N ASP A 464 0.55 -34.95 28.31
CA ASP A 464 1.51 -35.52 29.25
C ASP A 464 2.44 -36.45 28.46
N GLY A 465 3.67 -35.99 28.20
CA GLY A 465 4.58 -36.61 27.24
C GLY A 465 4.02 -36.60 25.82
N ASP A 466 3.76 -37.79 25.26
CA ASP A 466 3.16 -37.98 23.94
C ASP A 466 1.67 -38.35 23.96
N ILE A 467 1.06 -38.38 25.15
CA ILE A 467 -0.33 -38.80 25.32
C ILE A 467 -1.20 -37.58 25.64
N TRP A 468 -2.32 -37.46 24.94
CA TRP A 468 -3.38 -36.50 25.25
C TRP A 468 -4.36 -37.12 26.24
N LYS A 469 -4.61 -36.44 27.36
CA LYS A 469 -5.55 -36.88 28.41
C LYS A 469 -6.66 -35.86 28.53
N GLN A 470 -7.91 -36.29 28.41
CA GLN A 470 -9.07 -35.43 28.70
C GLN A 470 -9.05 -35.04 30.18
N ILE A 471 -9.14 -33.74 30.44
CA ILE A 471 -9.15 -33.15 31.78
C ILE A 471 -10.47 -32.43 32.10
N SER A 472 -11.22 -32.00 31.09
CA SER A 472 -12.55 -31.42 31.27
C SER A 472 -13.43 -31.62 30.04
N SER A 473 -14.75 -31.64 30.22
CA SER A 473 -15.73 -31.64 29.13
C SER A 473 -17.10 -31.21 29.64
N GLY A 474 -17.89 -30.56 28.80
CA GLY A 474 -19.23 -30.12 29.19
C GLY A 474 -19.96 -29.41 28.07
N LYS A 475 -21.05 -28.74 28.41
CA LYS A 475 -21.72 -27.81 27.48
C LYS A 475 -21.02 -26.47 27.54
N ILE A 476 -20.84 -25.81 26.40
CA ILE A 476 -20.15 -24.51 26.37
C ILE A 476 -20.84 -23.44 27.24
N VAL A 477 -22.17 -23.54 27.38
CA VAL A 477 -22.98 -22.66 28.24
C VAL A 477 -22.62 -22.74 29.72
N GLU A 478 -21.95 -23.81 30.15
CA GLU A 478 -21.51 -24.03 31.53
C GLU A 478 -20.17 -23.34 31.83
N LEU A 479 -19.45 -22.86 30.80
CA LEU A 479 -18.19 -22.11 30.92
C LEU A 479 -18.36 -20.60 30.75
N ILE A 480 -19.57 -20.14 30.44
CA ILE A 480 -19.84 -18.73 30.13
C ILE A 480 -19.94 -17.95 31.43
N HIS A 481 -18.92 -17.16 31.72
CA HIS A 481 -19.01 -16.07 32.69
C HIS A 481 -19.43 -14.79 31.96
N ASN A 482 -20.46 -14.11 32.49
CA ASN A 482 -20.95 -12.82 31.97
C ASN A 482 -19.98 -11.69 32.25
#